data_AF-A0A4Q3CCT0-F1
#
_entry.id   AF-A0A4Q3CCT0-F1
#
_cell.length_a   1.000
_cell.length_b   1.000
_cell.length_c   1.000
_cell.angle_alpha   90.00
_cell.angle_beta   90.00
_cell.angle_gamma   90.00
#
_symmetry.space_group_name_H-M   'P 1'
#
loop_
_entity.id
_entity.type
_entity.pdbx_description
1 polymer ?
#
loop_
_entity_poly.entity_id
_entity_poly.type
_entity_poly.pdbx_seq_one_letter_code
_entity_poly.pdbx_strand_id
1 'polypeptide(L)'
;PKAERSFVEGKAIVVDEDTNAKLKVSFFGPFYTGDYWVLDHGDDYEWSIVGEPGGRYLWVLARETRSADVEAIMKRVEELGYDRWALRITRHA
;
A
#
# COMPACT_ATOMS: atom_id res chain seq x y z
N PRO A 1 -2.33 -29.58 1.42
CA PRO A 1 -1.15 -28.92 2.02
C PRO A 1 -1.60 -27.74 2.91
N LYS A 2 -1.30 -27.79 4.20
CA LYS A 2 -1.60 -26.71 5.16
C LYS A 2 -0.69 -25.54 4.79
N ALA A 3 -1.25 -24.42 4.31
CA ALA A 3 -0.47 -23.24 3.98
C ALA A 3 0.27 -22.77 5.25
N GLU A 4 1.59 -22.79 5.21
CA GLU A 4 2.43 -22.31 6.30
C GLU A 4 2.41 -20.78 6.29
N ARG A 5 2.10 -20.17 7.43
CA ARG A 5 2.11 -18.72 7.57
C ARG A 5 3.56 -18.25 7.66
N SER A 6 3.96 -17.30 6.82
CA SER A 6 5.23 -16.59 6.93
C SER A 6 5.00 -15.15 7.36
N PHE A 7 5.97 -14.58 8.08
CA PHE A 7 5.97 -13.19 8.52
C PHE A 7 7.36 -12.58 8.30
N VAL A 8 7.39 -11.26 8.13
CA VAL A 8 8.61 -10.46 8.05
C VAL A 8 8.45 -9.25 8.95
N GLU A 9 9.52 -8.89 9.66
CA GLU A 9 9.59 -7.64 10.43
C GLU A 9 10.32 -6.58 9.61
N GLY A 10 9.74 -5.38 9.53
CA GLY A 10 10.33 -4.26 8.82
C GLY A 10 10.35 -2.99 9.66
N LYS A 11 11.16 -2.01 9.23
CA LYS A 11 11.22 -0.66 9.80
C LYS A 11 10.88 0.36 8.73
N ALA A 12 10.25 1.46 9.14
CA ALA A 12 9.92 2.59 8.29
C ALA A 12 10.40 3.90 8.93
N ILE A 13 10.88 4.83 8.12
CA ILE A 13 11.20 6.21 8.54
C ILE A 13 10.45 7.20 7.64
N VAL A 14 9.95 8.29 8.22
CA VAL A 14 9.35 9.38 7.46
C VAL A 14 10.47 10.15 6.74
N VAL A 15 10.22 10.50 5.47
CA VAL A 15 11.14 11.32 4.66
C VAL A 15 10.50 12.60 4.12
N ASP A 16 9.21 12.80 4.40
CA ASP A 16 8.46 14.02 4.13
C ASP A 16 7.78 14.46 5.43
N GLU A 17 8.37 15.43 6.13
CA GLU A 17 7.87 15.91 7.43
C GLU A 17 6.66 16.85 7.28
N ASP A 18 6.39 17.38 6.09
CA ASP A 18 5.27 18.30 5.87
C ASP A 18 3.94 17.54 5.89
N THR A 19 3.90 16.37 5.25
CA THR A 19 2.69 15.55 5.13
C THR A 19 2.74 14.27 5.96
N ASN A 20 3.94 13.81 6.34
CA ASN A 20 4.20 12.48 6.89
C ASN A 20 3.72 11.30 6.01
N ALA A 21 3.40 11.55 4.74
CA ALA A 21 2.84 10.54 3.83
C ALA A 21 3.90 9.73 3.08
N LYS A 22 5.16 10.15 3.08
CA LYS A 22 6.25 9.46 2.37
C LYS A 22 7.23 8.85 3.35
N LEU A 23 7.46 7.55 3.19
CA LEU A 23 8.37 6.79 4.02
C LEU A 23 9.39 6.03 3.18
N LYS A 24 10.52 5.72 3.83
CA LYS A 24 11.47 4.71 3.36
C LYS A 24 11.37 3.48 4.25
N VAL A 25 11.22 2.30 3.67
CA VAL A 25 11.04 1.02 4.38
C VAL A 25 12.18 0.03 4.15
N SER A 26 12.41 -0.83 5.14
CA SER A 26 13.41 -1.91 5.14
C SER A 26 12.83 -3.16 5.77
N PHE A 27 12.82 -4.29 5.05
CA PHE A 27 12.33 -5.59 5.54
C PHE A 27 13.42 -6.61 5.90
N PHE A 28 14.68 -6.40 5.47
CA PHE A 28 15.77 -7.39 5.67
C PHE A 28 17.17 -6.77 5.96
N GLY A 29 17.23 -5.57 6.55
CA GLY A 29 18.45 -4.93 7.10
C GLY A 29 19.25 -4.03 6.14
N PRO A 30 20.35 -3.41 6.61
CA PRO A 30 20.38 -2.13 7.33
C PRO A 30 19.89 -0.91 6.54
N PHE A 31 19.54 -1.05 5.26
CA PHE A 31 19.25 0.06 4.35
C PHE A 31 17.75 0.19 4.06
N TYR A 32 17.24 1.43 4.06
CA TYR A 32 15.86 1.74 3.71
C TYR A 32 15.75 2.06 2.22
N THR A 33 15.35 1.06 1.42
CA THR A 33 15.36 1.15 -0.05
C THR A 33 13.97 1.20 -0.66
N GLY A 34 12.94 0.72 0.06
CA GLY A 34 11.57 0.74 -0.44
C GLY A 34 10.94 2.10 -0.23
N ASP A 35 10.43 2.71 -1.30
CA ASP A 35 9.52 3.84 -1.18
C ASP A 35 8.13 3.34 -0.78
N TYR A 36 7.57 3.95 0.26
CA TYR A 36 6.22 3.67 0.76
C TYR A 36 5.49 5.00 0.90
N TRP A 37 4.71 5.35 -0.10
CA TRP A 37 4.02 6.64 -0.15
C TRP A 37 2.52 6.38 -0.03
N VAL A 38 1.89 6.98 0.98
CA VAL A 38 0.43 7.01 1.11
C VAL A 38 -0.09 8.02 0.10
N LEU A 39 -0.72 7.51 -0.96
CA LEU A 39 -1.18 8.32 -2.10
C LEU A 39 -2.59 8.84 -1.87
N ASP A 40 -3.42 8.04 -1.21
CA ASP A 40 -4.75 8.42 -0.77
C ASP A 40 -5.27 7.48 0.33
N HIS A 41 -6.29 7.90 1.05
CA HIS A 41 -6.96 7.09 2.07
C HIS A 41 -8.40 7.55 2.27
N GLY A 42 -9.22 6.67 2.84
CA GLY A 42 -10.56 7.04 3.32
C GLY A 42 -10.49 8.00 4.50
N ASP A 43 -11.54 8.79 4.73
CA ASP A 43 -11.60 9.81 5.79
C ASP A 43 -11.31 9.21 7.17
N ASP A 44 -11.75 7.97 7.42
CA ASP A 44 -11.55 7.23 8.68
C ASP A 44 -10.39 6.22 8.59
N TYR A 45 -9.55 6.31 7.55
CA TYR A 45 -8.46 5.39 7.24
C TYR A 45 -8.91 3.92 7.12
N GLU A 46 -10.15 3.71 6.68
CA GLU A 46 -10.73 2.38 6.47
C GLU A 46 -10.13 1.67 5.25
N TRP A 47 -9.59 2.43 4.29
CA TRP A 47 -8.75 1.97 3.19
C TRP A 47 -7.60 2.95 2.92
N SER A 48 -6.56 2.47 2.22
CA SER A 48 -5.49 3.32 1.68
C SER A 48 -4.93 2.80 0.36
N ILE A 49 -4.48 3.71 -0.48
CA ILE A 49 -3.68 3.44 -1.68
C ILE A 49 -2.24 3.79 -1.34
N VAL A 50 -1.34 2.82 -1.49
CA VAL A 50 0.09 2.97 -1.20
C VAL A 50 0.87 2.62 -2.44
N GLY A 51 1.86 3.43 -2.80
CA GLY A 51 2.74 3.12 -3.92
C GLY A 51 4.09 3.78 -3.80
N GLU A 52 4.71 3.96 -4.96
CA GLU A 52 6.01 4.59 -5.13
C GLU A 52 5.99 5.49 -6.39
N PRO A 53 6.89 6.48 -6.52
CA PRO A 53 6.83 7.48 -7.58
C PRO A 53 6.88 6.93 -9.02
N GLY A 54 7.50 5.79 -9.25
CA GLY A 54 7.62 5.14 -10.55
C GLY A 54 6.47 4.20 -10.93
N GLY A 55 5.48 3.99 -10.05
CA GLY A 55 4.32 3.14 -10.33
C GLY A 55 4.58 1.64 -10.48
N ARG A 56 5.81 1.18 -10.25
CA ARG A 56 6.19 -0.24 -10.29
C ARG A 56 5.60 -1.03 -9.13
N TYR A 57 5.44 -0.38 -7.99
CA TYR A 57 4.86 -0.98 -6.79
C TYR A 57 3.61 -0.21 -6.35
N LEU A 58 2.53 -0.94 -6.11
CA LEU A 58 1.23 -0.40 -5.74
C LEU A 58 0.48 -1.42 -4.90
N TRP A 59 -0.17 -0.95 -3.84
CA TRP A 59 -1.00 -1.73 -2.95
C TRP A 59 -2.27 -0.95 -2.61
N VAL A 60 -3.37 -1.69 -2.50
CA VAL A 60 -4.60 -1.23 -1.87
C VAL A 60 -4.76 -2.00 -0.58
N LEU A 61 -4.87 -1.28 0.53
CA LEU A 61 -5.01 -1.84 1.87
C LEU A 61 -6.37 -1.46 2.44
N ALA A 62 -7.00 -2.37 3.18
CA ALA A 62 -8.27 -2.13 3.84
C ALA A 62 -8.24 -2.73 5.25
N ARG A 63 -8.86 -2.03 6.21
CA ARG A 63 -8.99 -2.54 7.59
C ARG A 63 -9.93 -3.73 7.67
N GLU A 64 -10.96 -3.74 6.82
CA GLU A 64 -11.89 -4.86 6.68
C GLU A 64 -11.96 -5.33 5.22
N THR A 65 -12.17 -6.62 5.04
CA THR A 65 -12.11 -7.27 3.72
C THR A 65 -13.32 -6.97 2.82
N ARG A 66 -14.40 -6.41 3.37
CA ARG A 66 -15.69 -6.22 2.68
C ARG A 66 -16.23 -4.80 2.71
N SER A 67 -15.63 -3.88 3.46
CA SER A 67 -16.20 -2.56 3.70
C SER A 67 -15.88 -1.54 2.60
N ALA A 68 -14.83 -1.78 1.81
CA ALA A 68 -14.35 -0.81 0.82
C ALA A 68 -15.04 -1.00 -0.54
N ASP A 69 -15.50 0.11 -1.14
CA ASP A 69 -15.96 0.14 -2.53
C ASP A 69 -14.76 -0.03 -3.47
N VAL A 70 -14.50 -1.28 -3.84
CA VAL A 70 -13.33 -1.67 -4.64
C VAL A 70 -13.30 -0.93 -5.98
N GLU A 71 -14.44 -0.71 -6.64
CA GLU A 71 -14.46 -0.06 -7.95
C GLU A 71 -14.15 1.43 -7.84
N ALA A 72 -14.68 2.10 -6.81
CA ALA A 72 -14.33 3.48 -6.51
C ALA A 72 -12.82 3.65 -6.25
N ILE A 73 -12.21 2.74 -5.49
CA ILE A 73 -10.77 2.76 -5.23
C ILE A 73 -9.97 2.48 -6.51
N MET A 74 -10.40 1.54 -7.34
CA MET A 74 -9.70 1.24 -8.60
C MET A 74 -9.76 2.41 -9.58
N LYS A 75 -10.89 3.10 -9.66
CA LYS A 75 -10.98 4.36 -10.41
C LYS A 75 -10.04 5.41 -9.83
N ARG A 76 -9.95 5.51 -8.50
CA ARG A 76 -9.05 6.45 -7.84
C ARG A 76 -7.58 6.17 -8.13
N VAL A 77 -7.19 4.90 -8.20
CA VAL A 77 -5.85 4.48 -8.64
C VAL A 77 -5.52 5.03 -10.04
N GLU A 78 -6.46 4.94 -10.98
CA GLU A 78 -6.27 5.46 -12.34
C GLU A 78 -6.17 7.00 -12.35
N GLU A 79 -7.00 7.69 -11.57
CA GLU A 79 -6.95 9.16 -11.42
C GLU A 79 -5.62 9.66 -10.86
N LEU A 80 -4.99 8.87 -9.98
CA LEU A 80 -3.65 9.13 -9.45
C LEU A 80 -2.53 8.84 -10.47
N GLY A 81 -2.86 8.31 -11.65
CA GLY A 81 -1.91 8.01 -12.72
C GLY A 81 -1.26 6.63 -12.65
N TYR A 82 -1.79 5.73 -11.83
CA TYR A 82 -1.27 4.36 -11.67
C TYR A 82 -2.11 3.35 -12.47
N ASP A 83 -1.48 2.26 -12.91
CA ASP A 83 -2.15 1.18 -13.65
C ASP A 83 -2.93 0.27 -12.70
N ARG A 84 -4.28 0.34 -12.72
CA ARG A 84 -5.12 -0.56 -11.91
C ARG A 84 -4.95 -2.04 -12.26
N TRP A 85 -4.51 -2.37 -13.48
CA TRP A 85 -4.33 -3.76 -13.92
C TRP A 85 -3.04 -4.38 -13.38
N ALA A 86 -2.14 -3.57 -12.82
CA ALA A 86 -0.99 -4.06 -12.06
C ALA A 86 -1.40 -4.67 -10.71
N LEU A 87 -2.59 -4.34 -10.20
CA LEU A 87 -3.10 -4.90 -8.94
C LEU A 87 -3.61 -6.33 -9.12
N ARG A 88 -3.28 -7.16 -8.13
CA ARG A 88 -3.79 -8.53 -8.01
C ARG A 88 -4.68 -8.61 -6.78
N ILE A 89 -5.96 -8.91 -6.97
CA ILE A 89 -6.89 -9.12 -5.85
C ILE A 89 -6.45 -10.33 -5.04
N THR A 90 -6.14 -10.10 -3.77
CA THR A 90 -5.76 -11.13 -2.82
C THR A 90 -7.01 -11.77 -2.22
N ARG A 91 -6.95 -13.09 -1.98
CA ARG A 91 -8.01 -13.78 -1.23
C ARG A 91 -7.73 -13.64 0.25
N HIS A 92 -8.72 -13.14 0.99
CA HIS A 92 -8.70 -13.10 2.44
C HIS A 92 -9.52 -14.27 3.00
N ALA A 93 -9.04 -14.91 4.07
CA ALA A 93 -9.64 -16.09 4.70
C ALA A 93 -10.33 -15.73 6.02
#